data_AF-A0A961XI55-F1
#
_entry.id   AF-A0A961XI55-F1
#
_cell.length_a   1.000
_cell.length_b   1.000
_cell.length_c   1.000
_cell.angle_alpha   90.00
_cell.angle_beta   90.00
_cell.angle_gamma   90.00
#
_symmetry.space_group_name_H-M   'P 1'
#
loop_
_entity.id
_entity.type
_entity.pdbx_description
1 polymer ?
#
loop_
_entity_poly.entity_id
_entity_poly.type
_entity_poly.pdbx_seq_one_letter_code
_entity_poly.pdbx_strand_id
1 'polypeptide(L)'
;CMNHCPVYQSVGGHAYGWVYPGPMGAVLTPTLIGVDKAGHLPNASTFCGRCESVCPMHIPLPKMMRHWREREFEKHLTPGHQRRNLKLWAWFAKRPGLYRMAGKAAVMGMRILGMGRGRLSWLPMAGGWTRHRDLPTPQGGSFVSQWASGKRRATR
;
A
#
# COMPACT_ATOMS: atom_id res chain seq x y z
N CYS A 1 -8.17 3.68 22.52
CA CYS A 1 -7.34 3.23 21.39
C CYS A 1 -8.17 2.75 20.19
N MET A 2 -9.13 1.84 20.37
CA MET A 2 -9.97 1.26 19.30
C MET A 2 -10.77 2.32 18.52
N ASN A 3 -11.53 3.17 19.22
CA ASN A 3 -12.34 4.22 18.59
C ASN A 3 -11.51 5.33 17.93
N HIS A 4 -10.20 5.38 18.12
CA HIS A 4 -9.31 6.34 17.44
C HIS A 4 -8.55 5.70 16.27
N CYS A 5 -8.71 4.40 16.05
CA CYS A 5 -8.06 3.70 14.95
C CYS A 5 -8.88 3.92 13.67
N PRO A 6 -8.32 4.57 12.63
CA PRO A 6 -9.05 4.81 11.38
C PRO A 6 -9.43 3.49 10.69
N VAL A 7 -8.57 2.48 10.77
CA VAL A 7 -8.84 1.16 10.19
C VAL A 7 -10.10 0.55 10.82
N TYR A 8 -10.16 0.51 12.16
CA TYR A 8 -11.32 -0.03 12.88
C TYR A 8 -12.61 0.73 12.56
N GLN A 9 -12.55 2.06 12.45
CA GLN A 9 -13.71 2.85 12.06
C GLN A 9 -14.20 2.55 10.64
N SER A 10 -13.30 2.22 9.71
CA SER A 10 -13.65 1.92 8.31
C SER A 10 -14.11 0.49 8.08
N VAL A 11 -13.49 -0.51 8.72
CA VAL A 11 -13.77 -1.94 8.45
C VAL A 11 -14.67 -2.59 9.50
N GLY A 12 -14.82 -1.98 10.67
CA GLY A 12 -15.57 -2.52 11.80
C GLY A 12 -14.87 -3.67 12.53
N GLY A 13 -15.48 -4.14 13.62
CA GLY A 13 -14.90 -5.19 14.47
C GLY A 13 -14.94 -6.59 13.85
N HIS A 14 -16.00 -6.93 13.10
CA HIS A 14 -16.15 -8.27 12.53
C HIS A 14 -15.07 -8.63 11.50
N ALA A 15 -14.55 -7.63 10.78
CA ALA A 15 -13.48 -7.83 9.80
C ALA A 15 -12.15 -8.30 10.43
N TYR A 16 -11.99 -8.18 11.75
CA TYR A 16 -10.81 -8.69 12.46
C TYR A 16 -10.85 -10.21 12.70
N GLY A 17 -12.00 -10.87 12.52
CA GLY A 17 -12.10 -12.33 12.56
C GLY A 17 -11.77 -12.99 13.92
N TRP A 18 -11.73 -12.22 15.02
CA TRP A 18 -11.47 -12.73 16.37
C TRP A 18 -12.19 -11.92 17.45
N VAL A 19 -12.24 -12.47 18.67
CA VAL A 19 -12.93 -11.90 19.84
C VAL A 19 -12.46 -10.49 20.18
N TYR A 20 -11.15 -10.21 19.99
CA TYR A 20 -10.56 -8.90 20.26
C TYR A 20 -10.36 -8.13 18.96
N PRO A 21 -11.13 -7.06 18.70
CA PRO A 21 -10.94 -6.24 17.50
C PRO A 21 -10.01 -5.04 17.76
N GLY A 22 -9.76 -4.28 16.70
CA GLY A 22 -9.03 -3.02 16.77
C GLY A 22 -7.51 -3.20 17.02
N PRO A 23 -6.81 -2.11 17.41
CA PRO A 23 -5.36 -2.13 17.54
C PRO A 23 -4.86 -2.99 18.71
N MET A 24 -5.68 -3.26 19.74
CA MET A 24 -5.33 -4.21 20.82
C MET A 24 -5.45 -5.65 20.32
N GLY A 25 -6.53 -5.97 19.61
CA GLY A 25 -6.73 -7.26 18.96
C GLY A 25 -5.60 -7.62 18.00
N ALA A 26 -5.14 -6.66 17.19
CA ALA A 26 -4.03 -6.85 16.28
C ALA A 26 -2.71 -7.23 16.96
N VAL A 27 -2.55 -6.96 18.26
CA VAL A 27 -1.38 -7.35 19.05
C VAL A 27 -1.64 -8.65 19.83
N LEU A 28 -2.83 -8.79 20.43
CA LEU A 28 -3.16 -9.92 21.30
C LEU A 28 -3.43 -11.20 20.51
N THR A 29 -4.18 -11.12 19.41
CA THR A 29 -4.59 -12.31 18.65
C THR A 29 -3.40 -13.14 18.15
N PRO A 30 -2.31 -12.56 17.58
CA PRO A 30 -1.11 -13.33 17.23
C PRO A 30 -0.42 -14.00 18.43
N THR A 31 -0.58 -13.46 19.64
CA THR A 31 -0.07 -14.09 20.88
C THR A 31 -0.89 -15.32 21.24
N LEU A 32 -2.21 -15.26 21.05
CA LEU A 32 -3.16 -16.31 21.45
C LEU A 32 -3.21 -17.48 20.47
N ILE A 33 -3.28 -17.20 19.16
CA ILE A 33 -3.51 -18.23 18.13
C ILE A 33 -2.34 -18.40 17.17
N GLY A 34 -1.25 -17.64 17.38
CA GLY A 34 -0.07 -17.67 16.54
C GLY A 34 -0.08 -16.65 15.39
N VAL A 35 1.10 -16.18 15.02
CA VAL A 35 1.33 -15.25 13.90
C VAL A 35 1.05 -15.89 12.53
N ASP A 36 1.10 -17.21 12.44
CA ASP A 36 0.72 -18.00 11.26
C ASP A 36 -0.77 -17.85 10.91
N LYS A 37 -1.65 -17.72 11.91
CA LYS A 37 -3.08 -17.53 11.70
C LYS A 37 -3.48 -16.06 11.69
N ALA A 38 -2.84 -15.25 12.53
CA ALA A 38 -3.25 -13.88 12.81
C ALA A 38 -2.31 -12.79 12.26
N GLY A 39 -1.29 -13.14 11.47
CA GLY A 39 -0.30 -12.18 10.95
C GLY A 39 -0.91 -11.07 10.07
N HIS A 40 -2.05 -11.33 9.45
CA HIS A 40 -2.78 -10.32 8.67
C HIS A 40 -3.28 -9.14 9.52
N LEU A 41 -3.53 -9.33 10.82
CA LEU A 41 -4.05 -8.27 11.69
C LEU A 41 -3.03 -7.15 11.95
N PRO A 42 -1.78 -7.44 12.39
CA PRO A 42 -0.72 -6.43 12.40
C PRO A 42 -0.50 -5.79 11.03
N ASN A 43 -0.64 -6.55 9.93
CA ASN A 43 -0.44 -6.04 8.55
C ASN A 43 -1.52 -5.08 8.07
N ALA A 44 -2.74 -5.16 8.60
CA ALA A 44 -3.83 -4.23 8.28
C ALA A 44 -3.61 -2.82 8.83
N SER A 45 -2.71 -2.64 9.81
CA SER A 45 -2.43 -1.34 10.42
C SER A 45 -1.71 -0.39 9.45
N THR A 46 -2.12 0.89 9.46
CA THR A 46 -1.44 2.00 8.76
C THR A 46 -0.28 2.59 9.58
N PHE A 47 -0.08 2.13 10.82
CA PHE A 47 0.91 2.66 11.77
C PHE A 47 0.83 4.18 11.99
N CYS A 48 -0.38 4.76 11.97
CA CYS A 48 -0.57 6.19 12.23
C CYS A 48 -0.24 6.64 13.67
N GLY A 49 -0.04 5.73 14.63
CA GLY A 49 0.35 6.05 16.01
C GLY A 49 -0.76 6.64 16.89
N ARG A 50 -1.96 6.91 16.35
CA ARG A 50 -3.04 7.55 17.12
C ARG A 50 -3.46 6.73 18.35
N CYS A 51 -3.48 5.41 18.24
CA CYS A 51 -3.84 4.51 19.33
C CYS A 51 -2.90 4.60 20.55
N GLU A 52 -1.62 4.92 20.32
CA GLU A 52 -0.59 5.11 21.35
C GLU A 52 -0.69 6.51 21.97
N SER A 53 -0.83 7.56 21.14
CA SER A 53 -0.92 8.95 21.64
C SER A 53 -2.13 9.22 22.56
N VAL A 54 -3.24 8.52 22.35
CA VAL A 54 -4.47 8.65 23.16
C VAL A 54 -4.54 7.63 24.30
N CYS A 55 -3.55 6.75 24.45
CA CYS A 55 -3.58 5.72 25.46
C CYS A 55 -3.17 6.30 26.83
N PRO A 56 -4.04 6.25 27.85
CA PRO A 56 -3.69 6.78 29.18
C PRO A 56 -2.56 5.97 29.86
N MET A 57 -2.38 4.71 29.45
CA MET A 57 -1.34 3.82 29.97
C MET A 57 -0.08 3.78 29.08
N HIS A 58 0.01 4.62 28.05
CA HIS A 58 1.16 4.70 27.13
C HIS A 58 1.60 3.36 26.52
N ILE A 59 0.64 2.49 26.19
CA ILE A 59 0.93 1.18 25.59
C ILE A 59 1.42 1.37 24.14
N PRO A 60 2.64 0.91 23.78
CA PRO A 60 3.22 1.13 22.46
C PRO A 60 2.69 0.12 21.42
N LEU A 61 1.38 0.14 21.16
CA LEU A 61 0.71 -0.78 20.23
C LEU A 61 1.34 -0.82 18.82
N PRO A 62 1.73 0.32 18.19
CA PRO A 62 2.44 0.31 16.91
C PRO A 62 3.74 -0.48 16.95
N LYS A 63 4.54 -0.33 18.00
CA LYS A 63 5.79 -1.05 18.17
C LYS A 63 5.55 -2.56 18.33
N MET A 64 4.54 -2.93 19.12
CA MET A 64 4.17 -4.34 19.31
C MET A 64 3.64 -4.99 18.02
N MET A 65 2.82 -4.28 17.23
CA MET A 65 2.38 -4.77 15.91
C MET A 65 3.56 -4.93 14.94
N ARG A 66 4.55 -4.03 14.98
CA ARG A 66 5.75 -4.13 14.17
C ARG A 66 6.58 -5.37 14.53
N HIS A 67 6.70 -5.68 15.82
CA HIS A 67 7.33 -6.92 16.28
C HIS A 67 6.68 -8.16 15.64
N TRP A 68 5.34 -8.20 15.55
CA TRP A 68 4.65 -9.31 14.89
C TRP A 68 4.95 -9.41 13.39
N ARG A 69 5.06 -8.28 12.68
CA ARG A 69 5.47 -8.28 11.26
C ARG A 69 6.90 -8.79 11.06
N GLU A 70 7.80 -8.46 11.99
CA GLU A 70 9.18 -8.96 11.99
C GLU A 70 9.21 -10.49 12.22
N ARG A 71 8.48 -10.98 13.22
CA ARG A 71 8.31 -12.42 13.48
C ARG A 71 7.70 -13.18 12.31
N GLU A 72 6.71 -12.60 11.64
CA GLU A 72 6.10 -13.17 10.44
C GLU A 72 7.12 -13.32 9.31
N PHE A 73 7.95 -12.30 9.11
CA PHE A 73 9.01 -12.31 8.10
C PHE A 73 10.11 -13.32 8.43
N GLU A 74 10.57 -13.39 9.68
CA GLU A 74 11.57 -14.35 10.15
C GLU A 74 11.09 -15.80 9.96
N LYS A 75 9.82 -16.07 10.25
CA LYS A 75 9.18 -17.38 10.03
C LYS A 75 8.87 -17.69 8.56
N HIS A 76 9.19 -16.78 7.62
CA HIS A 76 8.95 -16.96 6.19
C HIS A 76 7.48 -17.24 5.84
N LEU A 77 6.54 -16.72 6.64
CA LEU A 77 5.11 -16.93 6.45
C LEU A 77 4.55 -16.15 5.25
N THR A 78 5.22 -15.06 4.87
CA THR A 78 4.90 -14.34 3.63
C THR A 78 5.25 -15.20 2.40
N PRO A 79 4.36 -15.32 1.40
CA PRO A 79 4.61 -16.14 0.21
C PRO A 79 5.92 -15.76 -0.50
N GLY A 80 6.70 -16.77 -0.91
CA GLY A 80 8.01 -16.56 -1.53
C GLY A 80 7.97 -15.71 -2.80
N HIS A 81 6.89 -15.81 -3.59
CA HIS A 81 6.68 -14.98 -4.77
C HIS A 81 6.53 -13.49 -4.42
N GLN A 82 5.83 -13.14 -3.33
CA GLN A 82 5.68 -11.76 -2.89
C GLN A 82 7.03 -11.16 -2.50
N ARG A 83 7.85 -11.91 -1.75
CA ARG A 83 9.21 -11.50 -1.36
C ARG A 83 10.10 -11.25 -2.58
N ARG A 84 10.05 -12.16 -3.57
CA ARG A 84 10.82 -12.02 -4.82
C ARG A 84 10.34 -10.82 -5.64
N ASN A 85 9.03 -10.64 -5.77
CA ASN A 85 8.45 -9.51 -6.49
C ASN A 85 8.84 -8.18 -5.84
N LEU A 86 8.80 -8.10 -4.50
CA LEU A 86 9.22 -6.90 -3.77
C LEU A 86 10.71 -6.63 -3.92
N LYS A 87 11.57 -7.66 -3.90
CA LYS A 87 13.02 -7.52 -4.18
C LYS A 87 13.27 -7.00 -5.60
N LEU A 88 12.58 -7.56 -6.60
CA LEU A 88 12.69 -7.11 -7.99
C LEU A 88 12.22 -5.66 -8.15
N TRP A 89 11.09 -5.32 -7.54
CA TRP A 89 10.59 -3.96 -7.53
C TRP A 89 11.54 -2.99 -6.83
N ALA A 90 12.12 -3.36 -5.69
CA ALA A 90 13.11 -2.53 -4.99
C ALA A 90 14.37 -2.30 -5.84
N TRP A 91 14.86 -3.34 -6.53
CA TRP A 91 15.96 -3.24 -7.48
C TRP A 91 15.65 -2.29 -8.65
N PHE A 92 14.41 -2.31 -9.14
CA PHE A 92 13.93 -1.43 -10.20
C PHE A 92 13.77 0.03 -9.71
N ALA A 93 13.10 0.23 -8.57
CA ALA A 93 12.82 1.54 -7.98
C ALA A 93 14.08 2.29 -7.54
N LYS A 94 15.13 1.57 -7.10
CA LYS A 94 16.44 2.15 -6.76
C LYS A 94 17.23 2.68 -7.95
N ARG A 95 16.77 2.50 -9.20
CA ARG A 95 17.43 3.02 -10.40
C ARG A 95 16.62 4.13 -11.08
N PRO A 96 16.90 5.41 -10.76
CA PRO A 96 16.10 6.54 -11.24
C PRO A 96 16.07 6.68 -12.77
N GLY A 97 17.14 6.32 -13.48
CA GLY A 97 17.19 6.39 -14.94
C GLY A 97 16.18 5.43 -15.58
N LEU A 98 16.25 4.15 -15.20
CA LEU A 98 15.39 3.09 -15.69
C LEU A 98 13.92 3.31 -15.27
N TYR A 99 13.69 3.74 -14.02
CA TYR A 99 12.35 4.10 -13.54
C TYR A 99 11.72 5.25 -14.34
N ARG A 100 12.51 6.28 -14.67
CA ARG A 100 12.04 7.42 -15.49
C ARG A 100 11.75 7.02 -16.94
N MET A 101 12.59 6.17 -17.54
CA MET A 101 12.37 5.66 -18.89
C MET A 101 11.10 4.80 -18.95
N ALA A 102 10.97 3.85 -18.03
CA ALA A 102 9.79 3.00 -17.92
C ALA A 102 8.51 3.84 -17.68
N GLY A 103 8.57 4.86 -16.83
CA GLY A 103 7.45 5.76 -16.61
C GLY A 103 7.05 6.56 -17.86
N LYS A 104 8.01 7.05 -18.65
CA LYS A 104 7.73 7.71 -19.94
C LYS A 104 7.13 6.74 -20.96
N ALA A 105 7.69 5.53 -21.06
CA ALA A 105 7.18 4.49 -21.95
C ALA A 105 5.75 4.07 -21.57
N ALA A 106 5.46 3.93 -20.27
CA ALA A 106 4.12 3.61 -19.79
C ALA A 106 3.10 4.72 -20.13
N VAL A 107 3.47 5.99 -19.94
CA VAL A 107 2.62 7.14 -20.32
C VAL A 107 2.38 7.15 -21.84
N MET A 108 3.42 6.92 -22.64
CA MET A 108 3.29 6.84 -24.10
C MET A 108 2.39 5.67 -24.52
N GLY A 109 2.60 4.49 -23.97
CA GLY A 109 1.78 3.30 -24.23
C GLY A 109 0.31 3.53 -23.89
N MET A 110 0.01 4.16 -22.74
CA MET A 110 -1.36 4.52 -22.37
C MET A 110 -1.99 5.57 -23.32
N ARG A 111 -1.20 6.49 -23.89
CA ARG A 111 -1.69 7.45 -24.88
C ARG A 111 -2.02 6.77 -26.21
N ILE A 112 -1.19 5.82 -26.63
CA ILE A 112 -1.45 5.01 -27.84
C ILE A 112 -2.72 4.18 -27.64
N LEU A 113 -2.84 3.46 -26.52
CA LEU A 113 -4.02 2.67 -26.17
C LEU A 113 -5.30 3.51 -26.04
N GLY A 114 -5.17 4.75 -25.56
CA GLY A 114 -6.30 5.68 -25.42
C GLY A 114 -6.79 6.30 -26.73
N MET A 115 -6.06 6.16 -27.84
CA MET A 115 -6.42 6.60 -29.21
C MET A 115 -7.15 7.97 -29.29
N GLY A 116 -6.75 8.95 -28.47
CA GLY A 116 -7.37 10.28 -28.46
C GLY A 116 -8.78 10.38 -27.86
N ARG A 117 -9.37 9.30 -27.34
CA ARG A 117 -10.70 9.29 -26.70
C ARG A 117 -10.72 9.84 -25.27
N GLY A 118 -9.57 10.25 -24.74
CA GLY A 118 -9.44 10.79 -23.38
C GLY A 118 -9.62 9.77 -22.25
N ARG A 119 -9.98 8.51 -22.57
CA ARG A 119 -10.30 7.45 -21.61
C ARG A 119 -9.80 6.10 -22.11
N LEU A 120 -9.27 5.27 -21.22
CA LEU A 120 -8.94 3.87 -21.43
C LEU A 120 -10.10 3.02 -20.92
N SER A 121 -10.89 2.47 -21.86
CA SER A 121 -11.96 1.51 -21.56
C SER A 121 -11.44 0.08 -21.37
N TRP A 122 -10.21 -0.19 -21.78
CA TRP A 122 -9.59 -1.51 -21.65
C TRP A 122 -8.08 -1.38 -21.40
N LEU A 123 -7.61 -2.10 -20.40
CA LEU A 123 -6.18 -2.23 -20.07
C LEU A 123 -5.84 -3.71 -19.89
N PRO A 124 -4.78 -4.22 -20.53
CA PRO A 124 -4.33 -5.59 -20.31
C PRO A 124 -3.97 -5.77 -18.83
N MET A 125 -4.35 -6.91 -18.25
CA MET A 125 -4.17 -7.24 -16.82
C MET A 125 -4.97 -6.41 -15.81
N ALA A 126 -5.72 -5.38 -16.25
CA ALA A 126 -6.58 -4.56 -15.39
C ALA A 126 -8.08 -4.67 -15.76
N GLY A 127 -8.46 -5.72 -16.49
CA GLY A 127 -9.82 -5.91 -17.01
C GLY A 127 -10.91 -5.89 -15.93
N GLY A 128 -10.63 -6.37 -14.72
CA GLY A 128 -11.59 -6.30 -13.60
C GLY A 128 -11.92 -4.86 -13.16
N TRP A 129 -10.95 -3.95 -13.25
CA TRP A 129 -11.15 -2.53 -12.96
C TRP A 129 -11.80 -1.82 -14.15
N THR A 130 -11.28 -2.02 -15.36
CA THR A 130 -11.77 -1.34 -16.57
C THR A 130 -13.16 -1.79 -17.00
N ARG A 131 -13.65 -2.93 -16.50
CA ARG A 131 -15.04 -3.38 -16.69
C ARG A 131 -16.07 -2.50 -15.98
N HIS A 132 -15.68 -1.86 -14.88
CA HIS A 132 -16.58 -1.02 -14.07
C HIS A 132 -16.16 0.45 -14.02
N ARG A 133 -14.90 0.78 -14.36
CA ARG A 133 -14.36 2.13 -14.27
C ARG A 133 -13.41 2.45 -15.43
N ASP A 134 -13.75 3.48 -16.18
CA ASP A 134 -12.83 4.05 -17.17
C ASP A 134 -11.67 4.79 -16.49
N LEU A 135 -10.46 4.58 -16.99
CA LEU A 135 -9.28 5.33 -16.54
C LEU A 135 -9.03 6.53 -17.47
N PRO A 136 -8.81 7.74 -16.95
CA PRO A 136 -8.44 8.87 -17.80
C PRO A 136 -7.08 8.63 -18.46
N THR A 137 -6.96 8.97 -19.75
CA THR A 137 -5.66 8.95 -20.42
C THR A 137 -4.73 10.02 -19.82
N PRO A 138 -3.42 9.75 -19.63
CA PRO A 138 -2.50 10.74 -19.07
C PRO A 138 -2.48 12.06 -19.85
N GLN A 139 -2.77 13.17 -19.18
CA GLN A 139 -2.68 14.52 -19.75
C GLN A 139 -1.24 15.05 -19.61
N GLY A 140 -0.38 14.72 -20.57
CA GLY A 140 1.00 15.22 -20.63
C GLY A 140 2.07 14.16 -20.35
N GLY A 141 3.22 14.58 -19.82
CA GLY A 141 4.34 13.69 -19.47
C GLY A 141 4.15 12.99 -18.12
N SER A 142 5.08 12.12 -17.72
CA SER A 142 5.08 11.54 -16.37
C SER A 142 5.17 12.63 -15.30
N PHE A 143 4.64 12.39 -14.09
CA PHE A 143 4.71 13.33 -12.96
C PHE A 143 6.12 13.92 -12.77
N VAL A 144 7.16 13.08 -12.79
CA VAL A 144 8.55 13.51 -12.64
C VAL A 144 8.98 14.48 -13.75
N SER A 145 8.52 14.27 -14.98
CA SER A 145 8.80 15.18 -16.09
C SER A 145 8.08 16.53 -15.92
N GLN A 146 6.80 16.51 -15.51
CA GLN A 146 6.01 17.71 -15.24
C GLN A 146 6.58 18.52 -14.06
N TRP A 147 7.02 17.84 -13.01
CA TRP A 147 7.69 18.44 -11.86
C TRP A 147 9.00 19.14 -12.27
N ALA A 148 9.81 18.48 -13.10
CA ALA A 148 11.06 19.03 -13.60
C ALA A 148 10.86 20.21 -14.57
N SER A 149 9.75 20.25 -15.34
CA SER A 149 9.40 21.42 -16.16
C SER A 149 8.85 22.56 -15.32
N GLY A 150 8.05 22.27 -14.28
CA GLY A 150 7.54 23.27 -13.35
C GLY A 150 8.65 24.01 -12.61
N LYS A 151 9.66 23.27 -12.11
CA LYS A 151 10.86 23.88 -11.48
C LYS A 151 11.61 24.81 -12.43
N ARG A 152 11.75 24.43 -13.71
CA ARG A 152 12.40 25.26 -14.75
C ARG A 152 11.60 26.51 -15.13
N ARG A 153 10.29 26.49 -14.93
CA ARG A 153 9.40 27.63 -15.19
C ARG A 153 9.34 28.62 -14.02
N ALA A 154 9.63 28.15 -12.80
CA ALA A 154 9.74 28.99 -11.60
C ALA A 154 11.13 29.62 -11.40
N THR A 155 12.14 29.15 -12.13
CA THR A 155 13.52 29.70 -12.10
C THR A 155 13.83 30.64 -13.27
N ARG A 156 12.89 30.84 -14.19
CA ARG A 156 12.90 31.87 -15.23
C ARG A 156 11.91 32.96 -14.83
#